data_AF-A0A7X6Z814-F1
#
_entry.id   AF-A0A7X6Z814-F1
#
_cell.length_a   1.000
_cell.length_b   1.000
_cell.length_c   1.000
_cell.angle_alpha   90.00
_cell.angle_beta   90.00
_cell.angle_gamma   90.00
#
_symmetry.space_group_name_H-M   'P 1'
#
loop_
_entity.id
_entity.type
_entity.pdbx_description
1 polymer ?
#
loop_
_entity_poly.entity_id
_entity_poly.type
_entity_poly.pdbx_seq_one_letter_code
_entity_poly.pdbx_strand_id
1 'polypeptide(L)'
;MEENTVVRPDPVGENPAADRSAPPIVPILILVVLIIMVGVNALANILPINNLTTGEVSDQLGNLFAPAGLTFSIWGLIYLLLAAFTVFQFFPPVSAEVAGRLKQVRLFFTLSSLANAAWIFCWHYLALEASLVLMLVIL
;
A
#
# COMPACT_ATOMS: atom_id res chain seq x y z
N MET A 1 -40.99 -12.85 -55.03
CA MET A 1 -40.17 -11.92 -54.23
C MET A 1 -40.82 -11.87 -52.87
N GLU A 2 -40.20 -12.42 -51.85
CA GLU A 2 -40.47 -12.12 -50.44
C GLU A 2 -39.35 -12.80 -49.65
N GLU A 3 -38.29 -12.03 -49.38
CA GLU A 3 -37.19 -12.42 -48.51
C GLU A 3 -37.71 -12.36 -47.07
N ASN A 4 -37.87 -13.52 -46.46
CA ASN A 4 -38.29 -13.64 -45.06
C ASN A 4 -37.14 -13.16 -44.16
N THR A 5 -37.09 -11.85 -43.89
CA THR A 5 -36.11 -11.25 -43.00
C THR A 5 -36.40 -11.69 -41.57
N VAL A 6 -35.69 -12.72 -41.12
CA VAL A 6 -35.62 -13.09 -39.70
C VAL A 6 -35.12 -11.87 -38.93
N VAL A 7 -36.04 -11.17 -38.27
CA VAL A 7 -35.72 -10.08 -37.35
C VAL A 7 -34.94 -10.70 -36.20
N ARG A 8 -33.61 -10.50 -36.19
CA ARG A 8 -32.78 -10.87 -35.05
C ARG A 8 -33.21 -9.98 -33.89
N PRO A 9 -33.51 -10.52 -32.70
CA PRO A 9 -33.74 -9.67 -31.54
C PRO A 9 -32.47 -8.84 -31.32
N ASP A 10 -32.64 -7.54 -31.08
CA ASP A 10 -31.55 -6.66 -30.69
C ASP A 10 -30.81 -7.28 -29.49
N PRO A 11 -29.47 -7.21 -29.43
CA PRO A 11 -28.75 -7.68 -28.26
C PRO A 11 -29.32 -6.95 -27.04
N VAL A 12 -29.92 -7.72 -26.12
CA VAL A 12 -30.46 -7.23 -24.86
C VAL A 12 -29.40 -6.33 -24.26
N GLY A 13 -29.69 -5.03 -24.19
CA GLY A 13 -28.73 -4.02 -23.77
C GLY A 13 -28.10 -4.43 -22.45
N GLU A 14 -26.81 -4.78 -22.49
CA GLU A 14 -25.98 -4.82 -21.30
C GLU A 14 -26.05 -3.42 -20.72
N ASN A 15 -26.78 -3.27 -19.61
CA ASN A 15 -26.85 -2.01 -18.89
C ASN A 15 -25.51 -1.81 -18.17
N PRO A 16 -24.62 -0.91 -18.63
CA PRO A 16 -23.29 -0.73 -18.04
C PRO A 16 -23.36 -0.16 -16.61
N ALA A 17 -24.55 0.22 -16.12
CA ALA A 17 -24.76 0.67 -14.76
C ALA A 17 -24.96 -0.47 -13.74
N ALA A 18 -25.25 -1.70 -14.18
CA ALA A 18 -25.57 -2.81 -13.28
C ALA A 18 -24.34 -3.43 -12.58
N ASP A 19 -23.14 -3.28 -13.16
CA ASP A 19 -21.88 -3.80 -12.61
C ASP A 19 -21.15 -2.78 -11.70
N ARG A 20 -21.89 -2.17 -10.76
CA ARG A 20 -21.32 -1.26 -9.73
C ARG A 20 -21.67 -1.67 -8.30
N SER A 21 -22.36 -2.79 -8.12
CA SER A 21 -22.86 -3.29 -6.84
C SER A 21 -21.89 -4.21 -6.11
N ALA A 22 -20.83 -4.69 -6.79
CA ALA A 22 -19.82 -5.53 -6.17
C ALA A 22 -19.01 -4.72 -5.12
N PRO A 23 -18.81 -5.27 -3.91
CA PRO A 23 -18.03 -4.58 -2.88
C PRO A 23 -16.58 -4.35 -3.35
N PRO A 24 -15.94 -3.23 -2.95
CA PRO A 24 -14.58 -2.89 -3.38
C PRO A 24 -13.53 -3.71 -2.61
N ILE A 25 -13.50 -5.03 -2.82
CA ILE A 25 -12.66 -5.98 -2.09
C ILE A 25 -11.17 -5.61 -2.20
N VAL A 26 -10.70 -5.30 -3.41
CA VAL A 26 -9.27 -4.99 -3.62
C VAL A 26 -8.86 -3.70 -2.89
N PRO A 27 -9.55 -2.55 -3.05
CA PRO A 27 -9.26 -1.36 -2.24
C PRO A 27 -9.30 -1.59 -0.73
N ILE A 28 -10.23 -2.41 -0.23
CA ILE A 28 -10.29 -2.78 1.19
C ILE A 28 -9.04 -3.53 1.63
N LEU A 29 -8.56 -4.51 0.84
CA LEU A 29 -7.32 -5.22 1.15
C LEU A 29 -6.11 -4.28 1.19
N ILE A 30 -6.02 -3.34 0.25
CA ILE A 30 -4.95 -2.33 0.21
C ILE A 30 -5.00 -1.44 1.46
N LEU A 31 -6.20 -1.04 1.88
CA LEU A 31 -6.40 -0.28 3.11
C LEU A 31 -5.98 -1.05 4.36
N VAL A 32 -6.33 -2.33 4.46
CA VAL A 32 -5.90 -3.18 5.58
C VAL A 32 -4.38 -3.29 5.64
N VAL A 33 -3.72 -3.50 4.49
CA VAL A 33 -2.26 -3.57 4.42
C VAL A 33 -1.61 -2.25 4.84
N LEU A 34 -2.16 -1.09 4.41
CA LEU A 34 -1.69 0.21 4.87
C LEU A 34 -1.83 0.37 6.38
N ILE A 35 -3.00 0.03 6.94
CA ILE A 35 -3.27 0.15 8.38
C ILE A 35 -2.31 -0.71 9.18
N ILE A 36 -2.05 -1.94 8.73
CA ILE A 36 -1.09 -2.83 9.39
C ILE A 36 0.31 -2.21 9.37
N MET A 37 0.80 -1.77 8.20
CA MET A 37 2.13 -1.19 8.08
C MET A 37 2.29 0.08 8.92
N VAL A 38 1.37 1.04 8.81
CA VAL A 38 1.39 2.28 9.60
C VAL A 38 1.23 1.99 11.08
N GLY A 39 0.35 1.04 11.43
CA GLY A 39 0.11 0.61 12.79
C GLY A 39 1.36 0.01 13.45
N VAL A 40 2.10 -0.84 12.74
CA VAL A 40 3.37 -1.42 13.22
C VAL A 40 4.42 -0.32 13.43
N ASN A 41 4.56 0.62 12.50
CA ASN A 41 5.48 1.76 12.65
C ASN A 41 5.10 2.68 13.81
N ALA A 42 3.81 2.97 13.99
CA ALA A 42 3.31 3.76 15.11
C ALA A 42 3.56 3.02 16.43
N LEU A 43 3.26 1.72 16.48
CA LEU A 43 3.47 0.88 17.65
C LEU A 43 4.94 0.86 18.07
N ALA A 44 5.86 0.78 17.11
CA ALA A 44 7.30 0.82 17.37
C ALA A 44 7.78 2.08 18.11
N ASN A 45 7.00 3.17 18.05
CA ASN A 45 7.32 4.43 18.73
C ASN A 45 6.42 4.71 19.94
N ILE A 46 5.19 4.18 19.98
CA ILE A 46 4.22 4.35 21.10
C ILE A 46 4.43 3.29 22.19
N LEU A 47 4.62 2.03 21.79
CA LEU A 47 4.92 0.88 22.66
C LEU A 47 6.28 0.33 22.21
N PRO A 48 7.39 0.91 22.70
CA PRO A 48 8.74 0.67 22.19
C PRO A 48 9.03 -0.83 22.08
N ILE A 49 9.08 -1.32 20.85
CA ILE A 49 9.41 -2.72 20.59
C ILE A 49 10.86 -2.92 21.04
N ASN A 50 11.10 -3.93 21.87
CA ASN A 50 12.40 -4.17 22.50
C ASN A 50 12.88 -3.00 23.40
N ASN A 51 11.95 -2.25 24.01
CA ASN A 51 12.21 -1.06 24.85
C ASN A 51 12.98 0.07 24.15
N LEU A 52 13.01 0.05 22.81
CA LEU A 52 13.65 1.08 22.00
C LEU A 52 12.66 1.61 20.97
N THR A 53 12.70 2.91 20.73
CA THR A 53 12.04 3.53 19.58
C THR A 53 12.90 3.36 18.33
N THR A 54 12.29 3.56 17.16
CA THR A 54 13.00 3.42 15.88
C THR A 54 14.18 4.39 15.77
N GLY A 55 14.03 5.60 16.31
CA GLY A 55 15.08 6.62 16.37
C GLY A 55 16.21 6.23 17.33
N GLU A 56 15.89 5.71 18.52
CA GLU A 56 16.92 5.30 19.49
C GLU A 56 17.79 4.15 18.97
N VAL A 57 17.22 3.20 18.23
CA VAL A 57 18.01 2.15 17.53
C VAL A 57 19.01 2.79 16.55
N SER A 58 18.58 3.82 15.81
CA SER A 58 19.47 4.55 14.89
C SER A 58 20.58 5.28 15.65
N ASP A 59 20.26 5.92 16.77
CA ASP A 59 21.22 6.67 17.59
C ASP A 59 22.28 5.76 18.22
N GLN A 60 21.93 4.51 18.56
CA GLN A 60 22.86 3.51 19.11
C GLN A 60 23.92 3.04 18.11
N LEU A 61 23.63 3.08 16.81
CA LEU A 61 24.56 2.63 15.78
C LEU A 61 25.71 3.62 15.53
N GLY A 62 25.72 4.77 16.21
CA GLY A 62 26.86 5.69 16.25
C GLY A 62 27.31 6.20 14.88
N ASN A 63 26.39 6.24 13.90
CA ASN A 63 26.75 6.54 12.53
C ASN A 63 26.70 8.06 12.28
N LEU A 64 27.75 8.61 11.65
CA LEU A 64 27.91 10.05 11.37
C LEU A 64 26.89 10.58 10.34
N PHE A 65 26.08 9.70 9.78
CA PHE A 65 25.08 9.98 8.76
C PHE A 65 23.66 9.90 9.31
N ALA A 66 23.49 9.59 10.60
CA ALA A 66 22.19 9.48 11.24
C ALA A 66 21.59 10.88 11.28
N PRO A 67 20.51 11.11 10.54
CA PRO A 67 19.96 12.45 10.48
C PRO A 67 19.29 12.76 11.81
N ALA A 68 19.26 14.05 12.18
CA ALA A 68 18.63 14.49 13.43
C ALA A 68 17.20 13.95 13.55
N GLY A 69 16.72 13.71 14.78
CA GLY A 69 15.41 13.07 15.04
C GLY A 69 14.23 13.68 14.29
N LEU A 70 14.26 14.98 13.98
CA LEU A 70 13.26 15.66 13.16
C LEU A 70 13.12 15.05 11.75
N THR A 71 14.18 14.47 11.20
CA THR A 71 14.18 13.86 9.86
C THR A 71 13.24 12.67 9.78
N PHE A 72 12.99 11.98 10.90
CA PHE A 72 11.99 10.92 10.95
C PHE A 72 10.54 11.45 10.82
N SER A 73 10.30 12.76 10.95
CA SER A 73 8.96 13.33 10.70
C SER A 73 8.49 13.17 9.26
N ILE A 74 9.40 12.96 8.30
CA ILE A 74 9.05 12.74 6.89
C ILE A 74 8.14 11.51 6.71
N TRP A 75 8.28 10.50 7.58
CA TRP A 75 7.44 9.30 7.54
C TRP A 75 5.96 9.63 7.71
N GLY A 76 5.62 10.62 8.54
CA GLY A 76 4.23 11.09 8.68
C GLY A 76 3.65 11.62 7.37
N LEU A 77 4.44 12.40 6.61
CA LEU A 77 4.03 12.90 5.29
C LEU A 77 3.90 11.75 4.28
N ILE A 78 4.84 10.81 4.27
CA ILE A 78 4.78 9.62 3.41
C ILE A 78 3.50 8.83 3.70
N TYR A 79 3.20 8.54 4.96
CA TYR A 79 1.98 7.82 5.34
C TYR A 79 0.71 8.57 4.95
N LEU A 80 0.70 9.90 5.05
CA LEU A 80 -0.43 10.71 4.59
C LEU A 80 -0.65 10.59 3.08
N LEU A 81 0.42 10.64 2.28
CA LEU A 81 0.35 10.48 0.83
C LEU A 81 -0.11 9.07 0.44
N LEU A 82 0.39 8.04 1.13
CA LEU A 82 -0.04 6.65 0.91
C LEU A 82 -1.51 6.42 1.31
N ALA A 83 -1.98 7.08 2.37
CA ALA A 83 -3.38 7.09 2.76
C ALA A 83 -4.26 7.76 1.68
N ALA A 84 -3.84 8.92 1.16
CA ALA A 84 -4.54 9.58 0.06
C ALA A 84 -4.60 8.70 -1.20
N PHE A 85 -3.49 8.04 -1.55
CA PHE A 85 -3.45 7.06 -2.64
C PHE A 85 -4.39 5.87 -2.40
N THR A 86 -4.49 5.39 -1.17
CA THR A 86 -5.39 4.30 -0.80
C THR A 86 -6.86 4.70 -0.92
N VAL A 87 -7.21 5.91 -0.47
CA VAL A 87 -8.56 6.48 -0.62
C VAL A 87 -8.90 6.67 -2.10
N PHE A 88 -7.96 7.12 -2.93
CA PHE A 88 -8.16 7.26 -4.37
C PHE A 88 -8.60 5.95 -5.05
N GLN A 89 -8.19 4.79 -4.54
CA GLN A 89 -8.51 3.49 -5.14
C GLN A 89 -9.97 3.05 -4.96
N PHE A 90 -10.74 3.71 -4.10
CA PHE A 90 -12.17 3.49 -3.95
C PHE A 90 -12.99 4.12 -5.09
N PHE A 91 -12.36 4.99 -5.90
CA PHE A 91 -12.99 5.60 -7.06
C PHE A 91 -12.73 4.77 -8.32
N PRO A 92 -13.68 4.75 -9.28
CA PRO A 92 -13.49 4.03 -10.54
C PRO A 92 -12.33 4.66 -11.34
N PRO A 93 -11.51 3.84 -12.00
CA PRO A 93 -10.41 4.34 -12.81
C PRO A 93 -10.95 5.11 -14.02
N VAL A 94 -10.28 6.24 -14.33
CA VAL A 94 -10.64 7.12 -15.45
C VAL A 94 -10.36 6.52 -16.83
N SER A 95 -9.54 5.48 -16.93
CA SER A 95 -9.30 4.75 -18.18
C SER A 95 -8.85 3.30 -17.91
N ALA A 96 -8.97 2.44 -18.92
CA ALA A 96 -8.46 1.06 -18.85
C ALA A 96 -6.93 1.01 -18.65
N GLU A 97 -6.19 1.96 -19.23
CA GLU A 97 -4.75 2.10 -19.02
C GLU A 97 -4.44 2.40 -17.55
N VAL A 98 -5.17 3.34 -16.93
CA VAL A 98 -5.02 3.67 -15.50
C VAL A 98 -5.36 2.46 -14.64
N ALA A 99 -6.39 1.69 -14.99
CA ALA A 99 -6.74 0.45 -14.29
C ALA A 99 -5.59 -0.59 -14.34
N GLY A 100 -4.95 -0.75 -15.50
CA GLY A 100 -3.78 -1.62 -15.67
C GLY A 100 -2.60 -1.19 -14.82
N ARG A 101 -2.25 0.10 -14.84
CA ARG A 101 -1.18 0.68 -14.00
C ARG A 101 -1.48 0.53 -12.51
N LEU A 102 -2.73 0.78 -12.09
CA LEU A 102 -3.16 0.60 -10.70
C LEU A 102 -2.95 -0.82 -10.19
N LYS A 103 -3.20 -1.84 -11.02
CA LYS A 103 -2.95 -3.24 -10.64
C LYS A 103 -1.48 -3.50 -10.30
N GLN A 104 -0.56 -2.97 -11.10
CA GLN A 104 0.87 -3.12 -10.87
C GLN A 104 1.33 -2.34 -9.63
N VAL A 105 0.87 -1.10 -9.46
CA VAL A 105 1.19 -0.29 -8.28
C VAL A 105 0.66 -0.94 -7.00
N ARG A 106 -0.55 -1.52 -7.02
CA ARG A 106 -1.12 -2.27 -5.89
C ARG A 106 -0.22 -3.42 -5.44
N LEU A 107 0.33 -4.18 -6.38
CA LEU A 107 1.22 -5.30 -6.06
C LEU A 107 2.48 -4.80 -5.35
N PHE A 108 3.18 -3.80 -5.92
CA PHE A 108 4.38 -3.25 -5.31
C PHE A 108 4.10 -2.58 -3.97
N PHE A 109 3.00 -1.85 -3.86
CA PHE A 109 2.55 -1.23 -2.61
C PHE A 109 2.34 -2.29 -1.52
N THR A 110 1.66 -3.39 -1.83
CA THR A 110 1.43 -4.47 -0.86
C THR A 110 2.74 -5.12 -0.44
N LEU A 111 3.61 -5.48 -1.37
CA LEU A 111 4.90 -6.10 -1.08
C LEU A 111 5.79 -5.18 -0.22
N SER A 112 5.92 -3.92 -0.61
CA SER A 112 6.72 -2.92 0.11
C SER A 112 6.14 -2.66 1.52
N SER A 113 4.82 -2.58 1.67
CA SER A 113 4.17 -2.38 2.98
C SER A 113 4.39 -3.55 3.94
N LEU A 114 4.29 -4.79 3.44
CA LEU A 114 4.54 -5.98 4.26
C LEU A 114 6.03 -6.12 4.61
N ALA A 115 6.92 -5.84 3.66
CA ALA A 115 8.36 -5.80 3.90
C ALA A 115 8.72 -4.72 4.93
N ASN A 116 8.08 -3.56 4.87
CA ASN A 116 8.26 -2.47 5.84
C ASN A 116 7.80 -2.87 7.25
N ALA A 117 6.64 -3.52 7.39
CA ALA A 117 6.19 -4.04 8.67
C ALA A 117 7.17 -5.08 9.24
N ALA A 118 7.66 -6.02 8.42
CA ALA A 118 8.67 -7.01 8.83
C ALA A 118 10.01 -6.35 9.19
N TRP A 119 10.39 -5.30 8.47
CA TRP A 119 11.62 -4.55 8.68
C TRP A 119 11.65 -3.91 10.07
N ILE A 120 10.54 -3.35 10.56
CA ILE A 120 10.45 -2.77 11.90
C ILE A 120 10.85 -3.78 12.98
N PHE A 121 10.36 -5.02 12.89
CA PHE A 121 10.75 -6.05 13.86
C PHE A 121 12.25 -6.36 13.75
N CYS A 122 12.77 -6.57 12.55
CA CYS A 122 14.20 -6.84 12.36
C CYS A 122 15.09 -5.69 12.88
N TRP A 123 14.67 -4.45 12.64
CA TRP A 123 15.35 -3.24 13.10
C TRP A 123 15.39 -3.17 14.63
N HIS A 124 14.24 -3.33 15.30
CA HIS A 124 14.15 -3.24 16.76
C HIS A 124 14.85 -4.39 17.50
N TYR A 125 15.01 -5.56 16.86
CA TYR A 125 15.80 -6.68 17.39
C TYR A 125 17.27 -6.65 16.98
N LEU A 126 17.75 -5.56 16.37
CA LEU A 126 19.14 -5.41 15.91
C LEU A 126 19.60 -6.51 14.95
N ALA A 127 18.66 -7.13 14.22
CA ALA A 127 18.95 -8.09 13.16
C ALA A 127 19.34 -7.33 11.88
N LEU A 128 20.48 -6.64 11.91
CA LEU A 128 20.90 -5.66 10.90
C LEU A 128 21.01 -6.27 9.48
N GLU A 129 21.51 -7.50 9.34
CA GLU A 129 21.63 -8.16 8.03
C GLU A 129 20.25 -8.39 7.37
N ALA A 130 19.30 -8.93 8.14
CA ALA A 130 17.93 -9.13 7.68
C ALA A 130 17.23 -7.80 7.41
N SER A 131 17.50 -6.80 8.25
CA SER A 131 16.99 -5.43 8.09
C SER A 131 17.47 -4.80 6.77
N LEU A 132 18.75 -4.95 6.42
CA LEU A 132 19.30 -4.45 5.15
C LEU A 132 18.66 -5.13 3.94
N VAL A 133 18.47 -6.45 3.97
CA VAL A 133 17.78 -7.17 2.90
C VAL A 133 16.35 -6.65 2.72
N LEU A 134 15.62 -6.43 3.81
CA LEU A 134 14.26 -5.88 3.74
C LEU A 134 14.24 -4.43 3.25
N MET A 135 15.22 -3.60 3.61
CA MET A 135 15.34 -2.26 3.04
C MET A 135 15.47 -2.28 1.52
N LEU A 136 16.26 -3.21 0.96
CA LEU A 136 16.41 -3.36 -0.49
C LEU A 136 15.11 -3.78 -1.19
N VAL A 137 14.18 -4.43 -0.48
CA VAL A 137 12.85 -4.78 -1.01
C VAL A 137 11.88 -3.60 -0.95
N ILE A 138 12.06 -2.71 0.03
CA ILE A 138 11.21 -1.52 0.23
C ILE A 138 11.55 -0.42 -0.79
N LEU A 139 12.84 -0.28 -1.14
CA LEU A 139 13.40 0.69 -2.09
C LEU A 139 13.09 0.36 -3.56
#